data_AF-A0A1W9Q746-F1
#
_entry.id   AF-A0A1W9Q746-F1
#
_cell.length_a   1.000
_cell.length_b   1.000
_cell.length_c   1.000
_cell.angle_alpha   90.00
_cell.angle_beta   90.00
_cell.angle_gamma   90.00
#
_symmetry.space_group_name_H-M   'P 1'
#
loop_
_entity.id
_entity.type
_entity.pdbx_description
1 polymer ?
#
loop_
_entity_poly.entity_id
_entity_poly.type
_entity_poly.pdbx_seq_one_letter_code
_entity_poly.pdbx_strand_id
1 'polypeptide(L)'
;MKIGQILENFRLALGEVAQRAQNVGIPWRRPEAYDEWDQVASALFVNLVCVPLRWSLPVEEQDEFRIPPYDLIVEWPPNQWLIEVVHGELPRGRWMFHAFGSRGSPFDLVEVRQAPSETNPSGSEIVECSLPGCGFHLVRGRGMLSLQDLNDSSSAARASEDNE
;
A
#
# COMPACT_ATOMS: atom_id res chain seq x y z
N MET A 1 -4.37 10.99 -14.27
CA MET A 1 -3.30 11.48 -13.37
C MET A 1 -2.27 10.37 -13.18
N LYS A 2 -0.96 10.67 -13.15
CA LYS A 2 0.08 9.62 -13.03
C LYS A 2 0.42 9.39 -11.55
N ILE A 3 -0.03 8.28 -10.98
CA ILE A 3 0.17 7.94 -9.55
C ILE A 3 1.66 7.88 -9.20
N GLY A 4 2.49 7.31 -10.08
CA GLY A 4 3.94 7.29 -9.88
C GLY A 4 4.54 8.69 -9.70
N GLN A 5 4.02 9.72 -10.38
CA GLN A 5 4.50 11.10 -10.21
C GLN A 5 4.12 11.67 -8.82
N ILE A 6 2.95 11.32 -8.32
CA ILE A 6 2.50 11.75 -6.97
C ILE A 6 3.39 11.14 -5.91
N LEU A 7 3.64 9.83 -6.01
CA LEU A 7 4.51 9.12 -5.10
C LEU A 7 5.96 9.60 -5.18
N GLU A 8 6.47 9.93 -6.37
CA GLU A 8 7.79 10.52 -6.53
C GLU A 8 7.87 11.90 -5.87
N ASN A 9 6.86 12.76 -6.05
CA ASN A 9 6.82 14.07 -5.38
C ASN A 9 6.76 13.93 -3.85
N PHE A 10 5.96 12.99 -3.35
CA PHE A 10 5.89 12.67 -1.93
C PHE A 10 7.25 12.16 -1.40
N ARG A 11 7.93 11.28 -2.13
CA ARG A 11 9.27 10.77 -1.80
C ARG A 11 10.31 11.87 -1.71
N LEU A 12 10.32 12.79 -2.68
CA LEU A 12 11.23 13.94 -2.67
C LEU A 12 10.94 14.85 -1.48
N ALA A 13 9.66 15.11 -1.17
CA ALA A 13 9.28 15.89 0.00
C ALA A 13 9.70 15.23 1.32
N LEU A 14 9.52 13.91 1.44
CA LEU A 14 10.02 13.13 2.58
C LEU A 14 11.54 13.29 2.74
N GLY A 15 12.30 13.18 1.65
CA GLY A 15 13.76 13.37 1.64
C GLY A 15 14.19 14.72 2.20
N GLU A 16 13.57 15.79 1.72
CA GLU A 16 13.86 17.15 2.19
C GLU A 16 13.51 17.34 3.67
N VAL A 17 12.33 16.87 4.10
CA VAL A 17 11.88 17.03 5.49
C VAL A 17 12.71 16.18 6.44
N ALA A 18 13.04 14.94 6.06
CA ALA A 18 13.90 14.04 6.82
C ALA A 18 15.26 14.68 7.15
N GLN A 19 15.88 15.32 6.16
CA GLN A 19 17.16 15.99 6.36
C GLN A 19 17.07 17.15 7.36
N ARG A 20 15.95 17.86 7.40
CA ARG A 20 15.71 18.95 8.36
C ARG A 20 15.33 18.42 9.75
N ALA A 21 14.52 17.37 9.82
CA ALA A 21 14.15 16.68 11.06
C ALA A 21 15.40 16.18 11.80
N GLN A 22 16.35 15.59 11.07
CA GLN A 22 17.60 15.13 11.65
C GLN A 22 18.43 16.26 12.28
N ASN A 23 18.43 17.45 11.67
CA ASN A 23 19.16 18.60 12.21
C ASN A 23 18.60 19.13 13.54
N VAL A 24 17.35 18.79 13.87
CA VAL A 24 16.70 19.12 15.16
C VAL A 24 16.61 17.91 16.09
N GLY A 25 17.32 16.82 15.78
CA GLY A 25 17.41 15.64 16.64
C GLY A 25 16.24 14.66 16.51
N ILE A 26 15.45 14.72 15.44
CA ILE A 26 14.42 13.73 15.13
C ILE A 26 14.99 12.74 14.11
N PRO A 27 15.43 11.53 14.52
CA PRO A 27 15.84 10.52 13.57
C PRO A 27 14.63 9.96 12.81
N TRP A 28 14.87 9.67 11.54
CA TRP A 28 13.85 9.25 10.58
C TRP A 28 14.19 7.90 9.93
N ARG A 29 15.43 7.42 10.09
CA ARG A 29 15.86 6.13 9.56
C ARG A 29 15.49 5.04 10.55
N ARG A 30 15.10 3.89 10.01
CA ARG A 30 14.93 2.68 10.81
C ARG A 30 16.27 2.06 11.20
N PRO A 31 16.35 1.39 12.35
CA PRO A 31 15.28 1.18 13.35
C PRO A 31 15.07 2.34 14.33
N GLU A 32 15.82 3.45 14.21
CA GLU A 32 15.82 4.55 15.18
C GLU A 32 14.67 5.56 15.01
N ALA A 33 13.80 5.37 14.02
CA ALA A 33 12.66 6.26 13.79
C ALA A 33 11.75 6.30 15.03
N TYR A 34 11.40 7.51 15.47
CA TYR A 34 10.48 7.73 16.59
C TYR A 34 9.08 8.11 16.12
N ASP A 35 8.11 8.02 17.03
CA ASP A 35 6.71 8.40 16.84
C ASP A 35 6.54 9.81 16.24
N GLU A 36 7.44 10.76 16.53
CA GLU A 36 7.40 12.11 15.94
C GLU A 36 7.66 12.10 14.44
N TRP A 37 8.58 11.26 13.95
CA TRP A 37 8.84 11.13 12.52
C TRP A 37 7.65 10.51 11.80
N ASP A 38 7.04 9.48 12.37
CA ASP A 38 5.89 8.80 11.77
C ASP A 38 4.70 9.74 11.62
N GLN A 39 4.48 10.63 12.59
CA GLN A 39 3.46 11.69 12.51
C GLN A 39 3.74 12.64 11.33
N VAL A 40 4.99 13.05 11.14
CA VAL A 40 5.39 13.94 10.03
C VAL A 40 5.21 13.24 8.68
N ALA A 41 5.71 12.01 8.55
CA ALA A 41 5.61 11.23 7.31
C ALA A 41 4.15 10.94 6.94
N SER A 42 3.32 10.58 7.93
CA SER A 42 1.88 10.36 7.76
C SER A 42 1.15 11.63 7.33
N ALA A 43 1.45 12.78 7.95
CA ALA A 43 0.85 14.06 7.54
C ALA A 43 1.21 14.43 6.10
N LEU A 44 2.46 14.21 5.69
CA LEU A 44 2.89 14.41 4.30
C LEU A 44 2.16 13.45 3.34
N PHE A 45 2.03 12.18 3.69
CA PHE A 45 1.33 11.20 2.87
C PHE A 45 -0.14 11.58 2.65
N VAL A 46 -0.83 11.99 3.72
CA VAL A 46 -2.24 12.43 3.63
C VAL A 46 -2.38 13.59 2.65
N ASN A 47 -1.54 14.62 2.78
CA ASN A 47 -1.69 15.86 2.01
C ASN A 47 -1.13 15.77 0.59
N LEU A 48 -0.06 14.99 0.38
CA LEU A 48 0.63 14.90 -0.92
C LEU A 48 0.19 13.70 -1.74
N VAL A 49 -0.36 12.66 -1.11
CA VAL A 49 -0.82 11.44 -1.81
C VAL A 49 -2.33 11.30 -1.70
N CYS A 50 -2.89 11.17 -0.50
CA CYS A 50 -4.31 10.86 -0.33
C CYS A 50 -5.21 11.96 -0.90
N VAL A 51 -4.94 13.23 -0.59
CA VAL A 51 -5.76 14.36 -1.07
C VAL A 51 -5.75 14.45 -2.61
N PRO A 52 -4.60 14.48 -3.31
CA PRO A 52 -4.60 14.48 -4.78
C PRO A 52 -5.27 13.24 -5.40
N LEU A 53 -5.07 12.05 -4.82
CA LEU A 53 -5.74 10.83 -5.30
C LEU A 53 -7.26 10.94 -5.16
N ARG A 54 -7.76 11.39 -3.99
CA ARG A 54 -9.20 11.63 -3.77
C ARG A 54 -9.80 12.54 -4.84
N TRP A 55 -9.19 13.70 -5.07
CA TRP A 55 -9.70 14.70 -6.03
C TRP A 55 -9.57 14.28 -7.49
N SER A 56 -8.87 13.19 -7.77
CA SER A 56 -8.76 12.63 -9.12
C SER A 56 -9.87 11.62 -9.47
N LEU A 57 -10.64 11.19 -8.47
CA LEU A 57 -11.75 10.25 -8.64
C LEU A 57 -13.05 10.97 -9.03
N PRO A 58 -14.02 10.24 -9.62
CA PRO A 58 -15.39 10.72 -9.77
C PRO A 58 -15.95 11.23 -8.45
N VAL A 59 -16.80 12.27 -8.49
CA VAL A 59 -17.29 12.99 -7.30
C VAL A 59 -17.95 12.05 -6.30
N GLU A 60 -18.71 11.09 -6.79
CA GLU A 60 -19.40 10.05 -6.03
C GLU A 60 -18.45 9.12 -5.24
N GLU A 61 -17.19 8.98 -5.66
CA GLU A 61 -16.21 8.13 -4.98
C GLU A 61 -15.33 8.91 -3.99
N GLN A 62 -15.31 10.24 -4.05
CA GLN A 62 -14.40 11.07 -3.27
C GLN A 62 -14.65 10.97 -1.76
N ASP A 63 -15.91 10.86 -1.35
CA ASP A 63 -16.27 10.79 0.07
C ASP A 63 -16.00 9.41 0.68
N GLU A 64 -16.05 8.36 -0.14
CA GLU A 64 -15.69 6.99 0.24
C GLU A 64 -14.18 6.73 0.19
N PHE A 65 -13.41 7.60 -0.45
CA PHE A 65 -11.99 7.39 -0.66
C PHE A 65 -11.21 7.32 0.66
N ARG A 66 -10.68 6.14 0.99
CA ARG A 66 -9.79 5.89 2.11
C ARG A 66 -8.67 4.97 1.66
N ILE A 67 -7.43 5.34 1.94
CA ILE A 67 -6.23 4.51 1.79
C ILE A 67 -5.70 4.21 3.20
N PRO A 68 -5.08 3.04 3.43
CA PRO A 68 -4.39 2.76 4.69
C PRO A 68 -3.40 3.86 5.09
N PRO A 69 -3.18 4.08 6.39
CA PRO A 69 -2.16 5.01 6.85
C PRO A 69 -0.77 4.62 6.33
N TYR A 70 0.06 5.63 6.08
CA TYR A 70 1.45 5.43 5.70
C TYR A 70 2.20 4.73 6.84
N ASP A 71 3.02 3.75 6.47
CA ASP A 71 3.88 3.05 7.41
C ASP A 71 3.16 2.46 8.64
N LEU A 72 1.92 2.00 8.47
CA LEU A 72 1.19 1.31 9.51
C LEU A 72 0.66 -0.05 9.02
N ILE A 73 0.92 -1.08 9.81
CA ILE A 73 0.36 -2.41 9.57
C ILE A 73 -1.08 -2.41 10.09
N VAL A 74 -2.03 -2.15 9.19
CA VAL A 74 -3.47 -2.28 9.45
C VAL A 74 -4.06 -3.44 8.66
N GLU A 75 -5.18 -3.99 9.16
CA GLU A 75 -6.07 -4.83 8.36
C GLU A 75 -6.70 -3.99 7.24
N TRP A 76 -7.00 -4.60 6.10
CA TRP A 76 -7.62 -3.92 4.97
C TRP A 76 -9.10 -4.25 4.90
N PRO A 77 -9.97 -3.28 5.25
CA PRO A 77 -11.40 -3.42 4.99
C PRO A 77 -11.68 -3.79 3.53
N PRO A 78 -12.72 -4.61 3.30
CA PRO A 78 -13.27 -4.81 1.96
C PRO A 78 -13.54 -3.47 1.27
N ASN A 79 -13.31 -3.39 -0.04
CA ASN A 79 -13.59 -2.20 -0.86
C ASN A 79 -12.75 -0.94 -0.55
N GLN A 80 -11.74 -1.03 0.33
CA GLN A 80 -10.81 0.07 0.59
C GLN A 80 -9.94 0.35 -0.64
N TRP A 81 -9.57 1.61 -0.86
CA TRP A 81 -8.62 1.97 -1.91
C TRP A 81 -7.19 1.61 -1.49
N LEU A 82 -6.42 1.07 -2.43
CA LEU A 82 -5.05 0.63 -2.22
C LEU A 82 -4.17 1.09 -3.39
N ILE A 83 -2.88 1.26 -3.14
CA ILE A 83 -1.90 1.51 -4.19
C ILE A 83 -1.17 0.19 -4.44
N GLU A 84 -1.48 -0.46 -5.56
CA GLU A 84 -0.79 -1.66 -6.01
C GLU A 84 0.56 -1.29 -6.63
N VAL A 85 1.59 -2.07 -6.25
CA VAL A 85 2.96 -1.95 -6.72
C VAL A 85 3.28 -3.14 -7.60
N VAL A 86 3.78 -2.88 -8.80
CA VAL A 86 4.26 -3.89 -9.73
C VAL A 86 5.76 -3.71 -9.91
N HIS A 87 6.53 -4.76 -9.64
CA HIS A 87 7.98 -4.75 -9.81
C HIS A 87 8.51 -6.14 -10.17
N GLY A 88 9.59 -6.20 -10.95
CA GLY A 88 10.18 -7.47 -11.40
C GLY A 88 10.90 -8.26 -10.30
N GLU A 89 11.32 -7.59 -9.23
CA GLU A 89 11.96 -8.23 -8.07
C GLU A 89 10.96 -8.84 -7.09
N LEU A 90 9.68 -8.45 -7.18
CA LEU A 90 8.68 -8.92 -6.23
C LEU A 90 8.26 -10.36 -6.56
N PRO A 91 8.05 -11.21 -5.54
CA PRO A 91 7.47 -12.53 -5.76
C PRO A 91 6.10 -12.46 -6.43
N ARG A 92 5.64 -13.58 -7.00
CA ARG A 92 4.29 -13.64 -7.58
C ARG A 92 3.24 -13.33 -6.53
N GLY A 93 2.35 -12.38 -6.82
CA GLY A 93 1.29 -11.96 -5.92
C GLY A 93 0.81 -10.55 -6.21
N ARG A 94 -0.12 -10.06 -5.39
CA ARG A 94 -0.53 -8.65 -5.39
C ARG A 94 0.13 -7.96 -4.21
N TRP A 95 0.82 -6.87 -4.49
CA TRP A 95 1.62 -6.13 -3.53
C TRP A 95 1.09 -4.73 -3.39
N MET A 96 0.85 -4.30 -2.16
CA MET A 96 0.34 -2.98 -1.85
C MET A 96 1.44 -2.12 -1.26
N PHE A 97 1.54 -0.88 -1.72
CA PHE A 97 2.44 0.11 -1.18
C PHE A 97 2.21 0.27 0.32
N HIS A 98 3.28 0.19 1.09
CA HIS A 98 3.26 0.38 2.53
C HIS A 98 4.01 1.64 2.93
N ALA A 99 5.25 1.75 2.50
CA ALA A 99 6.12 2.89 2.81
C ALA A 99 7.26 3.02 1.77
N PHE A 100 8.00 4.12 1.85
CA PHE A 100 9.34 4.20 1.29
C PHE A 100 10.38 3.87 2.36
N GLY A 101 11.24 2.91 2.04
CA GLY A 101 12.35 2.48 2.89
C GLY A 101 13.67 3.09 2.46
N SER A 102 14.70 2.97 3.30
CA SER A 102 16.06 3.46 2.98
C SER A 102 17.09 2.37 3.25
N ARG A 103 17.96 2.10 2.27
CA ARG A 103 19.11 1.20 2.44
C ARG A 103 20.43 1.90 2.16
N GLY A 104 20.57 2.54 1.00
CA GLY A 104 21.76 3.30 0.64
C GLY A 104 21.53 4.80 0.66
N SER A 105 20.50 5.24 -0.05
CA SER A 105 20.07 6.64 -0.13
C SER A 105 18.73 6.86 0.59
N PRO A 106 18.40 8.09 1.00
CA PRO A 106 17.09 8.38 1.58
C PRO A 106 15.96 7.99 0.62
N PHE A 107 15.07 7.13 1.11
CA PHE A 107 13.85 6.70 0.43
C PHE A 107 14.15 6.10 -0.96
N ASP A 108 15.11 5.18 -1.04
CA ASP A 108 15.54 4.48 -2.28
C ASP A 108 14.84 3.14 -2.52
N LEU A 109 14.06 2.67 -1.56
CA LEU A 109 13.29 1.43 -1.63
C LEU A 109 11.79 1.68 -1.52
N VAL A 110 11.02 0.75 -2.05
CA VAL A 110 9.58 0.65 -1.82
C VAL A 110 9.34 -0.55 -0.92
N GLU A 111 8.75 -0.29 0.24
CA GLU A 111 8.22 -1.31 1.13
C GLU A 111 6.79 -1.64 0.70
N VAL A 112 6.52 -2.93 0.53
CA VAL A 112 5.23 -3.44 0.10
C VAL A 112 4.72 -4.51 1.05
N ARG A 113 3.40 -4.62 1.15
CA ARG A 113 2.72 -5.69 1.87
C ARG A 113 1.94 -6.56 0.91
N GLN A 114 2.03 -7.87 1.08
CA GLN A 114 1.26 -8.79 0.26
C GLN A 114 -0.23 -8.67 0.59
N ALA A 115 -1.08 -8.67 -0.43
CA ALA A 115 -2.50 -8.73 -0.20
C ALA A 115 -2.95 -10.05 0.43
N PRO A 116 -3.92 -10.01 1.37
CA PRO A 116 -4.53 -11.22 1.88
C PRO A 116 -4.97 -12.12 0.73
N SER A 117 -4.65 -13.39 0.86
CA SER A 117 -5.03 -14.45 -0.07
C SER A 117 -5.43 -15.70 0.70
N GLU A 118 -6.05 -16.66 0.03
CA GLU A 118 -6.47 -17.93 0.66
C GLU A 118 -5.31 -18.65 1.36
N THR A 119 -4.10 -18.52 0.82
CA THR A 119 -2.88 -19.16 1.35
C THR A 119 -2.13 -18.30 2.37
N ASN A 120 -2.40 -16.99 2.42
CA ASN A 120 -1.79 -16.06 3.36
C ASN A 120 -2.85 -15.03 3.82
N PRO A 121 -3.72 -15.41 4.78
CA PRO A 121 -4.80 -14.53 5.23
C PRO A 121 -4.28 -13.32 6.02
N SER A 122 -3.10 -13.45 6.63
CA SER A 122 -2.50 -12.42 7.49
C SER A 122 -1.87 -11.27 6.71
N GLY A 123 -1.40 -11.52 5.47
CA GLY A 123 -0.79 -10.49 4.59
C GLY A 123 0.28 -9.64 5.28
N SER A 124 1.02 -10.21 6.24
CA SER A 124 1.80 -9.43 7.21
C SER A 124 3.27 -9.27 6.84
N GLU A 125 3.75 -9.97 5.81
CA GLU A 125 5.14 -9.84 5.38
C GLU A 125 5.34 -8.53 4.61
N ILE A 126 6.23 -7.69 5.13
CA ILE A 126 6.76 -6.52 4.42
C ILE A 126 7.95 -7.01 3.59
N VAL A 127 7.87 -6.78 2.28
CA VAL A 127 8.95 -7.06 1.33
C VAL A 127 9.42 -5.73 0.74
N GLU A 128 10.71 -5.65 0.43
CA GLU A 128 11.32 -4.48 -0.19
C GLU A 128 11.62 -4.75 -1.66
N CYS A 129 11.45 -3.73 -2.50
CA CYS A 129 11.96 -3.72 -3.87
C CYS A 129 12.62 -2.38 -4.17
N SER A 130 13.51 -2.37 -5.16
CA SER A 130 14.13 -1.14 -5.64
C SER A 130 13.08 -0.22 -6.27
N LEU A 131 13.17 1.09 -6.00
CA LEU A 131 12.26 2.07 -6.59
C LEU A 131 12.32 2.14 -8.14
N PRO A 132 13.52 2.10 -8.78
CA PRO A 132 13.61 2.16 -10.23
C PRO A 132 12.92 0.96 -10.88
N GLY A 133 11.88 1.23 -11.68
CA GLY A 133 11.11 0.19 -12.36
C GLY A 133 9.77 -0.12 -11.70
N CYS A 134 9.44 0.49 -10.55
CA CYS A 134 8.13 0.34 -9.93
C CYS A 134 7.02 0.93 -10.80
N GLY A 135 5.99 0.12 -11.07
CA GLY A 135 4.68 0.58 -11.53
C GLY A 135 3.73 0.79 -10.35
N PHE A 136 2.95 1.86 -10.36
CA PHE A 136 1.99 2.18 -9.29
C PHE A 136 0.58 2.35 -9.85
N HIS A 137 -0.37 1.64 -9.25
CA HIS A 137 -1.76 1.60 -9.70
C HIS A 137 -2.72 1.80 -8.53
N LEU A 138 -3.73 2.65 -8.70
CA LEU A 138 -4.77 2.83 -7.71
C LEU A 138 -5.84 1.77 -7.98
N VAL A 139 -6.12 0.94 -6.99
CA VAL A 139 -7.06 -0.17 -7.10
C VAL A 139 -8.03 -0.14 -5.94
N ARG A 140 -9.25 -0.62 -6.18
CA ARG A 140 -10.18 -0.93 -5.11
C ARG A 140 -9.90 -2.34 -4.61
N GLY A 141 -9.71 -2.50 -3.32
CA GLY A 141 -9.62 -3.81 -2.67
C GLY A 141 -10.88 -4.58 -3.05
N ARG A 142 -10.74 -5.66 -3.81
CA ARG A 142 -11.88 -6.52 -4.07
C ARG A 142 -12.32 -7.07 -2.72
N GLY A 143 -13.63 -7.08 -2.47
CA GLY A 143 -14.18 -7.82 -1.36
C GLY A 143 -13.48 -9.18 -1.33
N MET A 144 -12.81 -9.46 -0.21
CA MET A 144 -12.40 -10.82 0.12
C MET A 144 -13.63 -11.66 -0.20
N LEU A 145 -13.49 -12.66 -1.07
CA LEU A 145 -14.56 -13.60 -1.37
C LEU A 145 -15.24 -13.92 -0.03
N SER A 146 -16.53 -13.61 0.06
CA SER A 146 -17.29 -13.98 1.24
C SER A 146 -17.06 -15.48 1.42
N LEU A 147 -16.91 -15.96 2.66
CA LEU A 147 -16.89 -17.42 2.90
C LEU A 147 -18.11 -18.12 2.27
N GLN A 148 -19.19 -17.38 1.97
CA GLN A 148 -20.34 -17.84 1.18
C GLN A 148 -20.00 -18.09 -0.30
N ASP A 149 -19.21 -17.23 -0.96
CA ASP A 149 -18.80 -17.41 -2.36
C ASP A 149 -17.91 -18.67 -2.52
N LEU A 150 -17.14 -19.02 -1.49
CA LEU A 150 -16.34 -20.24 -1.42
C LEU A 150 -17.19 -21.50 -1.19
N ASN A 151 -18.25 -21.41 -0.37
CA ASN A 151 -19.18 -22.51 -0.15
C ASN A 151 -20.09 -22.78 -1.36
N ASP A 152 -20.50 -21.73 -2.09
CA ASP A 152 -21.34 -21.86 -3.29
C ASP A 152 -20.54 -22.47 -4.46
N SER A 153 -19.25 -22.16 -4.56
CA SER A 153 -18.34 -22.76 -5.55
C SER A 153 -18.06 -24.25 -5.25
N SER A 154 -18.00 -24.65 -3.98
CA SER A 154 -17.87 -26.06 -3.57
C SER A 154 -19.15 -26.87 -3.77
N SER A 155 -20.32 -26.22 -3.63
CA SER A 155 -21.63 -26.84 -3.86
C SER A 155 -21.89 -27.07 -5.35
N ALA A 156 -21.46 -26.14 -6.21
CA ALA A 156 -21.56 -26.29 -7.67
C ALA A 156 -20.66 -27.43 -8.20
N ALA A 157 -19.47 -27.65 -7.63
CA ALA A 157 -18.58 -28.73 -8.02
C ALA A 157 -19.09 -30.13 -7.62
N ARG A 158 -19.87 -30.24 -6.53
CA ARG A 158 -20.47 -31.50 -6.09
C ARG A 158 -21.73 -31.88 -6.88
N ALA A 159 -22.48 -30.89 -7.39
CA ALA A 159 -23.67 -31.16 -8.21
C ALA A 159 -23.34 -31.70 -9.61
N SER A 160 -22.08 -31.62 -10.05
CA SER A 160 -21.61 -32.17 -11.32
C SER A 160 -21.09 -33.62 -11.25
N GLU A 161 -20.90 -34.18 -10.06
CA GLU A 161 -20.43 -35.57 -9.89
C GLU A 161 -21.57 -36.59 -9.70
N ASP A 162 -22.81 -36.15 -9.43
CA ASP A 162 -23.97 -37.02 -9.19
C ASP A 162 -24.84 -37.29 -10.46
N ASN A 163 -24.33 -36.96 -11.66
CA ASN A 163 -25.08 -37.06 -12.92
C ASN A 163 -24.43 -37.98 -13.98
N GLU A 164 -23.56 -38.91 -13.57
CA GLU A 164 -23.10 -40.04 -14.41
C GLU A 164 -23.60 -41.40 -13.90
#